data_AF-A0A925CYY6-F1
#
_entry.id   AF-A0A925CYY6-F1
#
_cell.length_a   1.000
_cell.length_b   1.000
_cell.length_c   1.000
_cell.angle_alpha   90.00
_cell.angle_beta   90.00
_cell.angle_gamma   90.00
#
_symmetry.space_group_name_H-M   'P 1'
#
loop_
_entity.id
_entity.type
_entity.pdbx_description
1 polymer ?
#
loop_
_entity_poly.entity_id
_entity_poly.type
_entity_poly.pdbx_seq_one_letter_code
_entity_poly.pdbx_strand_id
1 'polypeptide(L)'
;MPTSSGKSSGRVLALLSLLLAFFYCSNAQTSASVRQYACNRAAVVMIRTEVLAEVNVQKVNINPRTFNRLLDSIQRLEADSIFLSAEEKLDIVLEEFQRRPQHYFVSEFNYFRHREKVTARGSGFIISSSGFVLTNCHVVDEDDAYINRRFILSAFNYVTETNISSLEQEWQVKFTDQQRSLLNRTFANVYSRIIPIEIEKIEKKIYVVLTSDNVAGRQSVLELPAVILKKGRSMPGKDVAILKINSAFDLPAINLASDNKVSVGEEVFVYGYPNPVANNEYLSNESVLEPTLTRGIISAWKKTVNGWPVLQMDAGINHGNSGGPVCNSKGEVVGITTFGSLDDNSRGLAPGLNFAIPVEVVQEFFTDSIRPASSDVSTNFCKGLDFFNKKYYEKALHYFELVAKANPQYPTIQSSIQTCKVNMIKGNDQEASPILYFLLILLLFAVIGGLIWTKFK
;
A
#
# COMPACT_ATOMS: atom_id res chain seq x y z
N MET A 1 -38.31 63.71 -32.99
CA MET A 1 -37.48 63.64 -31.77
C MET A 1 -37.71 62.27 -31.13
N PRO A 2 -36.71 61.37 -31.09
CA PRO A 2 -36.88 60.03 -30.59
C PRO A 2 -36.67 59.93 -29.08
N THR A 3 -37.38 58.97 -28.49
CA THR A 3 -37.51 58.61 -27.08
C THR A 3 -36.29 57.82 -26.57
N SER A 4 -35.82 58.12 -25.35
CA SER A 4 -34.58 57.57 -24.77
C SER A 4 -34.78 56.78 -23.46
N SER A 5 -35.89 56.07 -23.28
CA SER A 5 -36.17 55.33 -22.03
C SER A 5 -35.71 53.86 -21.99
N GLY A 6 -35.09 53.32 -23.04
CA GLY A 6 -34.76 51.88 -23.15
C GLY A 6 -33.38 51.43 -22.64
N LYS A 7 -32.48 52.33 -22.20
CA LYS A 7 -31.06 51.97 -21.94
C LYS A 7 -30.72 51.62 -20.49
N SER A 8 -31.55 51.94 -19.50
CA SER A 8 -31.21 51.70 -18.08
C SER A 8 -31.54 50.29 -17.60
N SER A 9 -32.66 49.70 -18.04
CA SER A 9 -33.09 48.35 -17.62
C SER A 9 -32.16 47.24 -18.10
N GLY A 10 -31.65 47.34 -19.33
CA GLY A 10 -30.69 46.39 -19.89
C GLY A 10 -29.33 46.38 -19.19
N ARG A 11 -28.90 47.53 -18.63
CA ARG A 11 -27.64 47.62 -17.86
C ARG A 11 -27.76 47.02 -16.47
N VAL A 12 -28.92 47.15 -15.81
CA VAL A 12 -29.18 46.54 -14.50
C VAL A 12 -29.29 45.02 -14.60
N LEU A 13 -29.98 44.50 -15.62
CA LEU A 13 -30.03 43.06 -15.91
C LEU A 13 -28.65 42.49 -16.26
N ALA A 14 -27.85 43.21 -17.07
CA ALA A 14 -26.49 42.80 -17.41
C ALA A 14 -25.57 42.74 -16.18
N LEU A 15 -25.67 43.71 -15.26
CA LEU A 15 -24.92 43.75 -14.00
C LEU A 15 -25.34 42.63 -13.03
N LEU A 16 -26.63 42.32 -12.93
CA LEU A 16 -27.14 41.19 -12.14
C LEU A 16 -26.69 39.84 -12.71
N SER A 17 -26.72 39.67 -14.04
CA SER A 17 -26.19 38.47 -14.69
C SER A 17 -24.67 38.34 -14.54
N LEU A 18 -23.92 39.45 -14.54
CA LEU A 18 -22.47 39.44 -14.31
C LEU A 18 -22.12 39.10 -12.85
N LEU A 19 -22.90 39.60 -11.89
CA LEU A 19 -22.75 39.28 -10.46
C LEU A 19 -23.11 37.81 -10.18
N LEU A 20 -24.18 37.29 -10.79
CA LEU A 20 -24.53 35.86 -10.73
C LEU A 20 -23.46 34.99 -11.40
N ALA A 21 -22.90 35.42 -12.54
CA ALA A 21 -21.81 34.72 -13.22
C ALA A 21 -20.50 34.75 -12.40
N PHE A 22 -20.17 35.88 -11.75
CA PHE A 22 -19.00 35.99 -10.88
C PHE A 22 -19.10 35.10 -9.63
N PHE A 23 -20.31 34.96 -9.06
CA PHE A 23 -20.55 34.03 -7.94
C PHE A 23 -20.53 32.56 -8.38
N TYR A 24 -20.93 32.25 -9.62
CA TYR A 24 -20.82 30.88 -10.15
C TYR A 24 -19.39 30.48 -10.54
N CYS A 25 -18.51 31.43 -10.83
CA CYS A 25 -17.18 31.15 -11.39
C CYS A 25 -16.03 30.99 -10.37
N SER A 26 -16.29 31.02 -9.05
CA SER A 26 -15.23 30.93 -8.03
C SER A 26 -15.28 29.67 -7.14
N ASN A 27 -16.08 28.67 -7.50
CA ASN A 27 -15.92 27.33 -6.94
C ASN A 27 -14.81 26.61 -7.70
N ALA A 28 -13.58 26.67 -7.17
CA ALA A 28 -12.51 25.76 -7.57
C ALA A 28 -12.96 24.33 -7.26
N GLN A 29 -13.56 23.66 -8.24
CA GLN A 29 -14.04 22.30 -8.13
C GLN A 29 -12.84 21.40 -7.90
N THR A 30 -12.71 20.87 -6.69
CA THR A 30 -11.69 19.87 -6.36
C THR A 30 -11.81 18.75 -7.38
N SER A 31 -10.71 18.37 -8.05
CA SER A 31 -10.77 17.32 -9.06
C SER A 31 -11.34 16.04 -8.44
N ALA A 32 -12.16 15.30 -9.20
CA ALA A 32 -12.80 14.08 -8.73
C ALA A 32 -11.77 13.12 -8.07
N SER A 33 -10.56 13.05 -8.63
CA SER A 33 -9.43 12.28 -8.11
C SER A 33 -9.00 12.67 -6.68
N VAL A 34 -8.91 13.96 -6.37
CA VAL A 34 -8.48 14.45 -5.04
C VAL A 34 -9.55 14.13 -3.99
N ARG A 35 -10.82 14.37 -4.34
CA ARG A 35 -11.94 14.03 -3.46
C ARG A 35 -11.98 12.53 -3.19
N GLN A 36 -11.86 11.71 -4.23
CA GLN A 36 -11.92 10.26 -4.13
C GLN A 36 -10.77 9.70 -3.31
N TYR A 37 -9.55 10.21 -3.51
CA TYR A 37 -8.41 9.87 -2.66
C TYR A 37 -8.72 10.13 -1.18
N ALA A 38 -9.16 11.34 -0.86
CA ALA A 38 -9.44 11.74 0.52
C ALA A 38 -10.55 10.90 1.17
N CYS A 39 -11.60 10.57 0.41
CA CYS A 39 -12.71 9.74 0.85
C CYS A 39 -12.34 8.27 1.10
N ASN A 40 -11.57 7.67 0.19
CA ASN A 40 -11.35 6.22 0.20
C ASN A 40 -10.09 5.80 0.95
N ARG A 41 -9.07 6.67 1.06
CA ARG A 41 -7.75 6.30 1.61
C ARG A 41 -7.81 5.65 2.99
N ALA A 42 -8.74 6.07 3.85
CA ALA A 42 -8.87 5.55 5.22
C ALA A 42 -9.36 4.09 5.25
N ALA A 43 -10.08 3.64 4.21
CA ALA A 43 -10.56 2.27 4.09
C ALA A 43 -9.60 1.36 3.30
N VAL A 44 -8.57 1.92 2.65
CA VAL A 44 -7.47 1.16 2.04
C VAL A 44 -6.49 0.79 3.13
N VAL A 45 -6.09 -0.48 3.18
CA VAL A 45 -5.31 -1.04 4.29
C VAL A 45 -4.13 -1.85 3.77
N MET A 46 -3.04 -1.89 4.53
CA MET A 46 -1.93 -2.79 4.25
C MET A 46 -2.25 -4.15 4.86
N ILE A 47 -2.06 -5.21 4.08
CA ILE A 47 -2.16 -6.58 4.56
C ILE A 47 -0.75 -7.07 4.83
N ARG A 48 -0.49 -7.52 6.07
CA ARG A 48 0.78 -8.09 6.46
C ARG A 48 0.59 -9.54 6.88
N THR A 49 1.21 -10.43 6.15
CA THR A 49 1.21 -11.86 6.44
C THR A 49 2.58 -12.23 7.00
N GLU A 50 2.60 -12.71 8.24
CA GLU A 50 3.80 -13.20 8.89
C GLU A 50 3.76 -14.73 8.93
N VAL A 51 4.82 -15.34 8.41
CA VAL A 51 5.04 -16.78 8.51
C VAL A 51 6.26 -16.98 9.41
N LEU A 52 6.06 -17.66 10.53
CA LEU A 52 7.11 -18.07 11.43
C LEU A 52 7.38 -19.55 11.24
N ALA A 53 8.63 -19.96 11.18
CA ALA A 53 8.99 -21.38 11.13
C ALA A 53 10.26 -21.64 11.93
N GLU A 54 10.42 -22.87 12.40
CA GLU A 54 11.72 -23.37 12.84
C GLU A 54 12.50 -23.84 11.62
N VAL A 55 13.69 -23.27 11.44
CA VAL A 55 14.56 -23.57 10.31
C VAL A 55 15.81 -24.27 10.82
N ASN A 56 16.03 -25.48 10.31
CA ASN A 56 17.20 -26.29 10.61
C ASN A 56 18.11 -26.33 9.38
N VAL A 57 19.34 -25.84 9.56
CA VAL A 57 20.38 -25.86 8.52
C VAL A 57 21.57 -26.63 9.05
N GLN A 58 22.06 -27.60 8.29
CA GLN A 58 23.22 -28.38 8.69
C GLN A 58 24.46 -27.48 8.87
N LYS A 59 25.20 -27.67 9.96
CA LYS A 59 26.45 -26.93 10.19
C LYS A 59 27.54 -27.40 9.24
N VAL A 60 28.41 -26.47 8.89
CA VAL A 60 29.55 -26.71 8.02
C VAL A 60 30.79 -26.22 8.74
N ASN A 61 31.82 -27.05 8.80
CA ASN A 61 33.10 -26.69 9.40
C ASN A 61 34.26 -26.89 8.44
N ILE A 62 35.35 -26.17 8.69
CA ILE A 62 36.60 -26.34 7.98
C ILE A 62 37.17 -27.72 8.32
N ASN A 63 37.49 -28.51 7.30
CA ASN A 63 38.16 -29.79 7.44
C ASN A 63 39.62 -29.54 7.88
N PRO A 64 40.02 -29.94 9.10
CA PRO A 64 41.34 -29.61 9.63
C PRO A 64 42.47 -30.20 8.80
N ARG A 65 42.25 -31.37 8.19
CA ARG A 65 43.29 -32.06 7.41
C ARG A 65 43.60 -31.32 6.12
N THR A 66 42.58 -30.86 5.40
CA THR A 66 42.78 -30.15 4.12
C THR A 66 43.23 -28.71 4.38
N PHE A 67 42.74 -28.08 5.44
CA PHE A 67 43.20 -26.77 5.88
C PHE A 67 44.67 -26.75 6.30
N ASN A 68 45.10 -27.67 7.17
CA ASN A 68 46.50 -27.73 7.60
C ASN A 68 47.46 -27.99 6.42
N ARG A 69 47.06 -28.81 5.43
CA ARG A 69 47.85 -29.00 4.19
C ARG A 69 47.98 -27.74 3.35
N LEU A 70 46.96 -26.89 3.34
CA LEU A 70 47.03 -25.58 2.68
C LEU A 70 48.01 -24.68 3.41
N LEU A 71 47.93 -24.61 4.74
CA LEU A 71 48.87 -23.85 5.57
C LEU A 71 50.33 -24.33 5.36
N ASP A 72 50.58 -25.65 5.36
CA ASP A 72 51.91 -26.22 5.08
C ASP A 72 52.43 -25.85 3.68
N SER A 73 51.52 -25.70 2.70
CA SER A 73 51.87 -25.32 1.33
C SER A 73 52.21 -23.83 1.23
N ILE A 74 51.47 -22.98 1.94
CA ILE A 74 51.78 -21.55 2.06
C ILE A 74 53.13 -21.35 2.77
N GLN A 75 53.39 -22.08 3.86
CA GLN A 75 54.68 -22.02 4.56
C GLN A 75 55.86 -22.44 3.67
N ARG A 76 55.68 -23.42 2.79
CA ARG A 76 56.73 -23.82 1.83
C ARG A 76 57.01 -22.75 0.77
N LEU A 77 56.00 -22.00 0.34
CA LEU A 77 56.20 -20.87 -0.60
C LEU A 77 57.09 -19.78 0.00
N GLU A 78 57.06 -19.61 1.33
CA GLU A 78 57.94 -18.65 2.02
C GLU A 78 59.40 -19.11 2.08
N ALA A 79 59.66 -20.42 2.04
CA ALA A 79 61.01 -20.96 2.03
C ALA A 79 61.77 -20.66 0.73
N ASP A 80 61.05 -20.34 -0.36
CA ASP A 80 61.59 -20.07 -1.70
C ASP A 80 61.85 -18.57 -1.97
N SER A 81 62.08 -17.76 -0.92
CA SER A 81 62.41 -16.31 -0.97
C SER A 81 61.26 -15.33 -1.24
N ILE A 82 60.01 -15.74 -1.06
CA ILE A 82 58.83 -14.85 -1.12
C ILE A 82 58.33 -14.62 0.30
N PHE A 83 58.53 -13.41 0.86
CA PHE A 83 57.96 -13.06 2.16
C PHE A 83 56.51 -12.60 1.97
N LEU A 84 55.56 -13.35 2.53
CA LEU A 84 54.14 -13.01 2.49
C LEU A 84 53.74 -12.37 3.82
N SER A 85 53.05 -11.24 3.76
CA SER A 85 52.36 -10.63 4.90
C SER A 85 51.22 -11.53 5.41
N ALA A 86 50.77 -11.29 6.65
CA ALA A 86 49.63 -12.02 7.21
C ALA A 86 48.35 -11.83 6.38
N GLU A 87 48.18 -10.64 5.77
CA GLU A 87 47.05 -10.31 4.90
C GLU A 87 47.11 -11.09 3.59
N GLU A 88 48.27 -11.15 2.93
CA GLU A 88 48.44 -11.93 1.69
C GLU A 88 48.22 -13.44 1.92
N LYS A 89 48.66 -13.97 3.06
CA LYS A 89 48.39 -15.37 3.43
C LYS A 89 46.90 -15.63 3.60
N LEU A 90 46.19 -14.70 4.25
CA LEU A 90 44.75 -14.79 4.43
C LEU A 90 44.02 -14.75 3.09
N ASP A 91 44.41 -13.84 2.19
CA ASP A 91 43.80 -13.76 0.86
C ASP A 91 43.98 -15.06 0.07
N ILE A 92 45.18 -15.67 0.08
CA ILE A 92 45.43 -16.98 -0.55
C ILE A 92 44.48 -18.05 0.02
N VAL A 93 44.29 -18.08 1.35
CA VAL A 93 43.39 -19.03 2.01
C VAL A 93 41.95 -18.84 1.52
N LEU A 94 41.46 -17.60 1.51
CA LEU A 94 40.08 -17.29 1.13
C LEU A 94 39.82 -17.54 -0.37
N GLU A 95 40.81 -17.28 -1.22
CA GLU A 95 40.75 -17.59 -2.66
C GLU A 95 40.69 -19.11 -2.91
N GLU A 96 41.52 -19.89 -2.22
CA GLU A 96 41.49 -21.34 -2.33
C GLU A 96 40.17 -21.93 -1.78
N PHE A 97 39.63 -21.35 -0.71
CA PHE A 97 38.29 -21.67 -0.23
C PHE A 97 37.22 -21.44 -1.30
N GLN A 98 37.24 -20.29 -1.98
CA GLN A 98 36.28 -20.01 -3.06
C GLN A 98 36.47 -20.95 -4.27
N ARG A 99 37.72 -21.28 -4.58
CA ARG A 99 38.07 -22.13 -5.73
C ARG A 99 37.66 -23.59 -5.53
N ARG A 100 37.82 -24.11 -4.31
CA ARG A 100 37.55 -25.52 -3.96
C ARG A 100 36.76 -25.65 -2.65
N PRO A 101 35.55 -25.07 -2.56
CA PRO A 101 34.79 -25.00 -1.30
C PRO A 101 34.56 -26.39 -0.69
N GLN A 102 34.15 -27.36 -1.51
CA GLN A 102 33.87 -28.72 -1.07
C GLN A 102 35.11 -29.50 -0.59
N HIS A 103 36.31 -29.01 -0.89
CA HIS A 103 37.56 -29.61 -0.39
C HIS A 103 37.86 -29.16 1.04
N TYR A 104 37.50 -27.93 1.38
CA TYR A 104 37.82 -27.31 2.66
C TYR A 104 36.67 -27.36 3.66
N PHE A 105 35.43 -27.47 3.19
CA PHE A 105 34.24 -27.45 4.02
C PHE A 105 33.54 -28.80 4.03
N VAL A 106 33.21 -29.29 5.23
CA VAL A 106 32.48 -30.55 5.43
C VAL A 106 31.26 -30.32 6.32
N SER A 107 30.18 -31.04 6.03
CA SER A 107 28.94 -31.01 6.81
C SER A 107 29.05 -31.82 8.10
N GLU A 108 28.47 -31.33 9.19
CA GLU A 108 28.37 -32.06 10.47
C GLU A 108 26.98 -32.64 10.72
N PHE A 109 26.82 -33.54 11.70
CA PHE A 109 25.50 -33.98 12.17
C PHE A 109 24.77 -32.91 13.01
N ASN A 110 25.42 -31.78 13.30
CA ASN A 110 24.86 -30.66 14.04
C ASN A 110 24.09 -29.70 13.11
N TYR A 111 23.10 -29.01 13.66
CA TYR A 111 22.28 -28.05 12.92
C TYR A 111 22.34 -26.66 13.57
N PHE A 112 22.35 -25.62 12.76
CA PHE A 112 21.83 -24.32 13.15
C PHE A 112 20.31 -24.44 13.24
N ARG A 113 19.77 -24.26 14.44
CA ARG A 113 18.33 -24.20 14.68
C ARG A 113 17.96 -22.80 15.11
N HIS A 114 17.09 -22.15 14.36
CA HIS A 114 16.59 -20.83 14.70
C HIS A 114 15.14 -20.69 14.28
N ARG A 115 14.44 -19.77 14.95
CA ARG A 115 13.09 -19.39 14.56
C ARG A 115 13.20 -18.21 13.62
N GLU A 116 12.73 -18.40 12.41
CA GLU A 116 12.78 -17.39 11.36
C GLU A 116 11.39 -16.83 11.11
N LYS A 117 11.32 -15.53 10.79
CA LYS A 117 10.07 -14.87 10.40
C LYS A 117 10.20 -14.27 9.01
N VAL A 118 9.37 -14.76 8.09
CA VAL A 118 9.21 -14.17 6.77
C VAL A 118 7.93 -13.34 6.76
N THR A 119 8.04 -12.11 6.28
CA THR A 119 6.90 -11.20 6.13
C THR A 119 6.60 -10.97 4.66
N ALA A 120 5.34 -11.16 4.28
CA ALA A 120 4.78 -10.71 3.02
C ALA A 120 3.88 -9.48 3.27
N ARG A 121 3.86 -8.56 2.29
CA ARG A 121 3.04 -7.36 2.32
C ARG A 121 2.23 -7.27 1.03
N GLY A 122 0.98 -6.84 1.17
CA GLY A 122 0.10 -6.50 0.07
C GLY A 122 -0.89 -5.42 0.50
N SER A 123 -1.88 -5.19 -0.33
CA SER A 123 -2.94 -4.22 -0.10
C SER A 123 -4.27 -4.92 0.12
N GLY A 124 -5.20 -4.21 0.73
CA GLY A 124 -6.57 -4.62 0.91
C GLY A 124 -7.46 -3.41 1.10
N PHE A 125 -8.75 -3.64 1.27
CA PHE A 125 -9.69 -2.58 1.58
C PHE A 125 -10.89 -3.09 2.36
N ILE A 126 -11.37 -2.27 3.28
CA ILE A 126 -12.54 -2.57 4.10
C ILE A 126 -13.81 -2.32 3.27
N ILE A 127 -14.74 -3.26 3.32
CA ILE A 127 -16.03 -3.20 2.61
C ILE A 127 -17.24 -3.13 3.55
N SER A 128 -17.02 -3.11 4.86
CA SER A 128 -18.07 -2.97 5.87
C SER A 128 -17.52 -2.37 7.14
N SER A 129 -18.28 -1.49 7.79
CA SER A 129 -17.97 -0.94 9.12
C SER A 129 -17.75 -2.01 10.18
N SER A 130 -18.32 -3.20 9.99
CA SER A 130 -18.16 -4.37 10.87
C SER A 130 -16.82 -5.11 10.70
N GLY A 131 -16.00 -4.74 9.71
CA GLY A 131 -14.64 -5.25 9.54
C GLY A 131 -14.47 -6.39 8.55
N PHE A 132 -15.28 -6.45 7.49
CA PHE A 132 -14.97 -7.30 6.33
C PHE A 132 -13.94 -6.60 5.44
N VAL A 133 -12.87 -7.33 5.08
CA VAL A 133 -11.76 -6.80 4.27
C VAL A 133 -11.57 -7.68 3.04
N LEU A 134 -11.43 -7.07 1.87
CA LEU A 134 -11.05 -7.73 0.63
C LEU A 134 -9.56 -7.59 0.35
N THR A 135 -8.97 -8.65 -0.19
CA THR A 135 -7.60 -8.68 -0.72
C THR A 135 -7.45 -9.86 -1.68
N ASN A 136 -6.25 -10.12 -2.20
CA ASN A 136 -5.98 -11.31 -2.99
C ASN A 136 -5.73 -12.55 -2.13
N CYS A 137 -5.98 -13.73 -2.72
CA CYS A 137 -5.64 -15.00 -2.08
C CYS A 137 -4.13 -15.12 -1.87
N HIS A 138 -3.30 -14.79 -2.86
CA HIS A 138 -1.85 -14.94 -2.73
C HIS A 138 -1.22 -14.01 -1.68
N VAL A 139 -1.87 -12.89 -1.34
CA VAL A 139 -1.37 -11.97 -0.28
C VAL A 139 -1.49 -12.60 1.11
N VAL A 140 -2.53 -13.39 1.33
CA VAL A 140 -2.84 -14.01 2.62
C VAL A 140 -2.57 -15.51 2.66
N ASP A 141 -2.45 -16.12 1.49
CA ASP A 141 -2.27 -17.55 1.27
C ASP A 141 -1.46 -17.87 0.02
N GLU A 142 -0.20 -17.43 0.08
CA GLU A 142 0.83 -17.71 -0.91
C GLU A 142 1.25 -19.20 -0.91
N ASP A 143 1.78 -19.66 -2.04
CA ASP A 143 2.23 -21.04 -2.25
C ASP A 143 3.39 -21.41 -1.30
N ASP A 144 3.34 -22.62 -0.74
CA ASP A 144 4.40 -23.20 0.08
C ASP A 144 5.76 -23.13 -0.62
N ALA A 145 5.81 -23.30 -1.94
CA ALA A 145 7.05 -23.18 -2.71
C ALA A 145 7.68 -21.77 -2.61
N TYR A 146 6.84 -20.73 -2.64
CA TYR A 146 7.30 -19.34 -2.48
C TYR A 146 7.77 -19.08 -1.05
N ILE A 147 6.97 -19.49 -0.06
CA ILE A 147 7.30 -19.34 1.36
C ILE A 147 8.61 -20.07 1.68
N ASN A 148 8.76 -21.32 1.22
CA ASN A 148 9.97 -22.12 1.40
C ASN A 148 11.19 -21.43 0.78
N ARG A 149 11.06 -20.90 -0.43
CA ARG A 149 12.16 -20.14 -1.07
C ARG A 149 12.58 -18.94 -0.23
N ARG A 150 11.63 -18.20 0.37
CA ARG A 150 11.93 -17.05 1.24
C ARG A 150 12.68 -17.49 2.50
N PHE A 151 12.24 -18.57 3.14
CA PHE A 151 12.94 -19.14 4.30
C PHE A 151 14.33 -19.64 3.94
N ILE A 152 14.49 -20.35 2.82
CA ILE A 152 15.78 -20.81 2.32
C ILE A 152 16.75 -19.64 2.13
N LEU A 153 16.32 -18.57 1.47
CA LEU A 153 17.17 -17.38 1.26
C LEU A 153 17.53 -16.69 2.58
N SER A 154 16.58 -16.55 3.51
CA SER A 154 16.84 -15.95 4.81
C SER A 154 17.80 -16.79 5.64
N ALA A 155 17.59 -18.11 5.65
CA ALA A 155 18.43 -19.07 6.33
C ALA A 155 19.87 -19.06 5.79
N PHE A 156 20.05 -19.00 4.46
CA PHE A 156 21.38 -18.86 3.86
C PHE A 156 22.10 -17.60 4.31
N ASN A 157 21.40 -16.46 4.33
CA ASN A 157 21.98 -15.22 4.83
C ASN A 157 22.40 -15.35 6.30
N TYR A 158 21.52 -15.92 7.14
CA TYR A 158 21.79 -16.14 8.56
C TYR A 158 23.00 -17.04 8.81
N VAL A 159 23.06 -18.22 8.20
CA VAL A 159 24.17 -19.17 8.42
C VAL A 159 25.47 -18.66 7.83
N THR A 160 25.42 -17.97 6.69
CA THR A 160 26.61 -17.37 6.07
C THR A 160 27.20 -16.30 6.97
N GLU A 161 26.36 -15.37 7.46
CA GLU A 161 26.80 -14.33 8.39
C GLU A 161 27.35 -14.93 9.68
N THR A 162 26.65 -15.92 10.25
CA THR A 162 27.08 -16.62 11.47
C THR A 162 28.44 -17.28 11.27
N ASN A 163 28.65 -18.02 10.18
CA ASN A 163 29.94 -18.67 9.91
C ASN A 163 31.07 -17.65 9.69
N ILE A 164 30.81 -16.56 8.97
CA ILE A 164 31.82 -15.51 8.78
C ILE A 164 32.18 -14.86 10.12
N SER A 165 31.19 -14.49 10.94
CA SER A 165 31.44 -13.94 12.28
C SER A 165 32.19 -14.92 13.19
N SER A 166 31.89 -16.23 13.11
CA SER A 166 32.64 -17.25 13.84
C SER A 166 34.10 -17.32 13.40
N LEU A 167 34.39 -17.26 12.09
CA LEU A 167 35.77 -17.20 11.59
C LEU A 167 36.51 -15.95 12.04
N GLU A 168 35.86 -14.78 12.00
CA GLU A 168 36.45 -13.53 12.50
C GLU A 168 36.82 -13.64 13.99
N GLN A 169 35.94 -14.24 14.78
CA GLN A 169 36.17 -14.45 16.21
C GLN A 169 37.28 -15.47 16.48
N GLU A 170 37.26 -16.62 15.81
CA GLU A 170 38.23 -17.69 15.98
C GLU A 170 39.63 -17.28 15.53
N TRP A 171 39.74 -16.57 14.41
CA TRP A 171 41.01 -16.13 13.85
C TRP A 171 41.46 -14.78 14.40
N GLN A 172 40.63 -14.11 15.20
CA GLN A 172 40.89 -12.78 15.77
C GLN A 172 41.21 -11.74 14.68
N VAL A 173 40.50 -11.82 13.55
CA VAL A 173 40.65 -10.94 12.39
C VAL A 173 39.29 -10.33 12.05
N LYS A 174 39.30 -9.08 11.56
CA LYS A 174 38.11 -8.48 10.94
C LYS A 174 38.29 -8.48 9.43
N PHE A 175 37.40 -9.13 8.70
CA PHE A 175 37.51 -9.22 7.24
C PHE A 175 37.12 -7.91 6.57
N THR A 176 37.78 -7.61 5.45
CA THR A 176 37.36 -6.52 4.55
C THR A 176 36.07 -6.89 3.81
N ASP A 177 35.37 -5.89 3.25
CA ASP A 177 34.14 -6.14 2.49
C ASP A 177 34.36 -7.10 1.31
N GLN A 178 35.54 -7.03 0.67
CA GLN A 178 35.91 -7.93 -0.42
C GLN A 178 36.10 -9.37 0.08
N GLN A 179 36.79 -9.57 1.20
CA GLN A 179 36.98 -10.89 1.83
C GLN A 179 35.65 -11.47 2.32
N ARG A 180 34.77 -10.65 2.92
CA ARG A 180 33.42 -11.07 3.32
C ARG A 180 32.58 -11.47 2.11
N SER A 181 32.65 -10.71 1.01
CA SER A 181 32.00 -11.03 -0.25
C SER A 181 32.49 -12.35 -0.85
N LEU A 182 33.79 -12.61 -0.74
CA LEU A 182 34.42 -13.87 -1.16
C LEU A 182 33.90 -15.06 -0.35
N LEU A 183 33.93 -14.96 0.98
CA LEU A 183 33.38 -15.96 1.89
C LEU A 183 31.88 -16.18 1.67
N ASN A 184 31.11 -15.12 1.44
CA ASN A 184 29.68 -15.23 1.15
C ASN A 184 29.44 -16.10 -0.10
N ARG A 185 30.17 -15.85 -1.19
CA ARG A 185 30.11 -16.72 -2.39
C ARG A 185 30.55 -18.16 -2.11
N THR A 186 31.58 -18.35 -1.29
CA THR A 186 32.07 -19.66 -0.86
C THR A 186 30.98 -20.43 -0.11
N PHE A 187 30.39 -19.85 0.94
CA PHE A 187 29.33 -20.49 1.71
C PHE A 187 28.07 -20.72 0.88
N ALA A 188 27.67 -19.78 0.01
CA ALA A 188 26.58 -19.99 -0.93
C ALA A 188 26.82 -21.24 -1.82
N ASN A 189 28.05 -21.43 -2.31
CA ASN A 189 28.41 -22.64 -3.06
C ASN A 189 28.36 -23.90 -2.19
N VAL A 190 28.91 -23.83 -0.98
CA VAL A 190 28.90 -24.96 -0.03
C VAL A 190 27.46 -25.42 0.23
N TYR A 191 26.62 -24.49 0.68
CA TYR A 191 25.25 -24.76 1.04
C TYR A 191 24.35 -25.12 -0.15
N SER A 192 24.69 -24.70 -1.37
CA SER A 192 23.96 -25.12 -2.57
C SER A 192 24.06 -26.63 -2.86
N ARG A 193 25.01 -27.34 -2.25
CA ARG A 193 25.27 -28.78 -2.47
C ARG A 193 24.98 -29.65 -1.25
N ILE A 194 24.63 -29.07 -0.11
CA ILE A 194 24.35 -29.79 1.14
C ILE A 194 22.84 -30.07 1.26
N ILE A 195 22.48 -31.06 2.09
CA ILE A 195 21.12 -31.56 2.41
C ILE A 195 20.09 -30.41 2.52
N PRO A 196 18.82 -30.62 2.10
CA PRO A 196 17.78 -29.61 2.15
C PRO A 196 17.65 -28.98 3.55
N ILE A 197 17.49 -27.66 3.56
CA ILE A 197 17.06 -26.89 4.73
C ILE A 197 15.70 -27.46 5.17
N GLU A 198 15.62 -27.90 6.42
CA GLU A 198 14.37 -28.40 6.99
C GLU A 198 13.60 -27.23 7.61
N ILE A 199 12.33 -27.10 7.23
CA ILE A 199 11.43 -26.07 7.72
C ILE A 199 10.29 -26.77 8.45
N GLU A 200 10.17 -26.51 9.74
CA GLU A 200 9.19 -27.14 10.61
C GLU A 200 8.37 -26.10 11.38
N LYS A 201 7.26 -26.54 12.00
CA LYS A 201 6.41 -25.71 12.88
C LYS A 201 6.01 -24.36 12.26
N ILE A 202 5.49 -24.42 11.04
CA ILE A 202 5.04 -23.23 10.30
C ILE A 202 3.79 -22.66 10.97
N GLU A 203 3.89 -21.43 11.47
CA GLU A 203 2.81 -20.64 12.04
C GLU A 203 2.53 -19.41 11.18
N LYS A 204 1.27 -19.19 10.84
CA LYS A 204 0.86 -18.09 9.98
C LYS A 204 -0.04 -17.12 10.72
N LYS A 205 0.27 -15.83 10.64
CA LYS A 205 -0.51 -14.73 11.23
C LYS A 205 -0.75 -13.66 10.19
N ILE A 206 -1.99 -13.18 10.12
CA ILE A 206 -2.39 -12.13 9.18
C ILE A 206 -2.83 -10.93 9.99
N TYR A 207 -2.34 -9.76 9.59
CA TYR A 207 -2.68 -8.48 10.19
C TYR A 207 -3.19 -7.53 9.11
N VAL A 208 -4.26 -6.81 9.45
CA VAL A 208 -4.67 -5.62 8.72
C VAL A 208 -4.07 -4.42 9.44
N VAL A 209 -3.27 -3.66 8.72
CA VAL A 209 -2.53 -2.51 9.22
C VAL A 209 -3.20 -1.25 8.68
N LEU A 210 -3.66 -0.40 9.59
CA LEU A 210 -4.34 0.85 9.30
C LEU A 210 -3.55 2.03 9.86
N THR A 211 -3.64 3.16 9.18
CA THR A 211 -3.29 4.45 9.76
C THR A 211 -4.35 4.83 10.80
N SER A 212 -3.93 5.46 11.90
CA SER A 212 -4.82 5.92 12.95
C SER A 212 -4.32 7.25 13.52
N ASP A 213 -5.22 8.12 13.98
CA ASP A 213 -4.83 9.27 14.79
C ASP A 213 -4.68 8.84 16.26
N ASN A 214 -3.53 9.13 16.88
CA ASN A 214 -3.40 8.98 18.33
C ASN A 214 -4.06 10.17 19.07
N VAL A 215 -4.21 10.05 20.40
CA VAL A 215 -4.85 11.07 21.25
C VAL A 215 -4.14 12.44 21.19
N ALA A 216 -2.87 12.48 20.77
CA ALA A 216 -2.09 13.71 20.56
C ALA A 216 -2.13 14.23 19.11
N GLY A 217 -2.97 13.64 18.24
CA GLY A 217 -3.11 14.03 16.83
C GLY A 217 -1.93 13.62 15.93
N ARG A 218 -1.04 12.73 16.38
CA ARG A 218 0.03 12.16 15.54
C ARG A 218 -0.45 10.86 14.91
N GLN A 219 -0.06 10.61 13.67
CA GLN A 219 -0.32 9.33 13.02
C GLN A 219 0.36 8.19 13.78
N SER A 220 -0.39 7.13 14.02
CA SER A 220 0.07 5.88 14.60
C SER A 220 -0.42 4.70 13.77
N VAL A 221 0.18 3.54 13.99
CA VAL A 221 -0.22 2.29 13.35
C VAL A 221 -1.25 1.59 14.23
N LEU A 222 -2.39 1.22 13.66
CA LEU A 222 -3.31 0.26 14.25
C LEU A 222 -3.17 -1.08 13.53
N GLU A 223 -2.76 -2.11 14.25
CA GLU A 223 -2.61 -3.47 13.71
C GLU A 223 -3.71 -4.36 14.29
N LEU A 224 -4.57 -4.88 13.43
CA LEU A 224 -5.67 -5.75 13.81
C LEU A 224 -5.42 -7.17 13.29
N PRO A 225 -5.43 -8.20 14.15
CA PRO A 225 -5.34 -9.57 13.70
C PRO A 225 -6.56 -9.91 12.83
N ALA A 226 -6.31 -10.62 11.74
CA ALA A 226 -7.32 -10.95 10.75
C ALA A 226 -7.45 -12.47 10.58
N VAL A 227 -8.68 -12.91 10.36
CA VAL A 227 -9.00 -14.31 10.07
C VAL A 227 -9.54 -14.41 8.66
N ILE A 228 -9.11 -15.42 7.89
CA ILE A 228 -9.65 -15.70 6.57
C ILE A 228 -11.04 -16.32 6.74
N LEU A 229 -12.09 -15.66 6.22
CA LEU A 229 -13.44 -16.21 6.19
C LEU A 229 -13.68 -17.07 4.95
N LYS A 230 -13.20 -16.59 3.80
CA LYS A 230 -13.34 -17.27 2.52
C LYS A 230 -12.21 -16.86 1.60
N LYS A 231 -11.69 -17.79 0.81
CA LYS A 231 -10.66 -17.53 -0.21
C LYS A 231 -10.88 -18.40 -1.42
N GLY A 232 -10.39 -17.93 -2.56
CA GLY A 232 -10.31 -18.73 -3.78
C GLY A 232 -8.96 -19.42 -3.88
N ARG A 233 -8.32 -19.26 -5.03
CA ARG A 233 -6.97 -19.77 -5.30
C ARG A 233 -6.18 -18.68 -6.01
N SER A 234 -4.89 -18.59 -5.75
CA SER A 234 -3.97 -17.72 -6.50
C SER A 234 -4.08 -17.96 -8.01
N MET A 235 -3.68 -16.97 -8.81
CA MET A 235 -3.73 -17.07 -10.27
C MET A 235 -3.08 -18.38 -10.77
N PRO A 236 -3.69 -19.10 -11.73
CA PRO A 236 -4.83 -18.72 -12.59
C PRO A 236 -6.23 -18.95 -11.96
N GLY A 237 -6.32 -19.27 -10.67
CA GLY A 237 -7.57 -19.32 -9.93
C GLY A 237 -8.14 -17.94 -9.61
N LYS A 238 -9.36 -17.90 -9.05
CA LYS A 238 -10.00 -16.67 -8.58
C LYS A 238 -9.27 -16.16 -7.34
N ASP A 239 -8.32 -15.28 -7.55
CA ASP A 239 -7.36 -14.81 -6.54
C ASP A 239 -7.97 -13.76 -5.61
N VAL A 240 -9.02 -14.14 -4.88
CA VAL A 240 -9.77 -13.30 -3.94
C VAL A 240 -9.75 -13.93 -2.56
N ALA A 241 -9.60 -13.10 -1.52
CA ALA A 241 -9.79 -13.48 -0.13
C ALA A 241 -10.62 -12.44 0.61
N ILE A 242 -11.49 -12.93 1.50
CA ILE A 242 -12.28 -12.12 2.44
C ILE A 242 -11.75 -12.42 3.84
N LEU A 243 -11.31 -11.37 4.52
CA LEU A 243 -10.87 -11.42 5.90
C LEU A 243 -11.92 -10.80 6.83
N LYS A 244 -11.87 -11.20 8.10
CA LYS A 244 -12.56 -10.55 9.21
C LYS A 244 -11.56 -9.99 10.19
N ILE A 245 -11.74 -8.72 10.53
CA ILE A 245 -11.08 -8.05 11.65
C ILE A 245 -12.11 -7.60 12.68
N ASN A 246 -11.69 -7.52 13.94
CA ASN A 246 -12.51 -6.99 15.01
C ASN A 246 -11.99 -5.61 15.41
N SER A 247 -12.90 -4.66 15.57
CA SER A 247 -12.61 -3.28 15.95
C SER A 247 -13.57 -2.87 17.06
N ALA A 248 -13.10 -2.03 17.98
CA ALA A 248 -13.94 -1.39 18.99
C ALA A 248 -14.72 -0.18 18.44
N PHE A 249 -14.42 0.23 17.20
CA PHE A 249 -14.96 1.42 16.54
C PHE A 249 -15.48 1.09 15.14
N ASP A 250 -16.38 1.93 14.64
CA ASP A 250 -16.88 1.82 13.27
C ASP A 250 -15.75 2.04 12.27
N LEU A 251 -15.52 1.04 11.41
CA LEU A 251 -14.46 1.10 10.42
C LEU A 251 -14.88 1.89 9.17
N PRO A 252 -13.96 2.63 8.53
CA PRO A 252 -14.22 3.17 7.20
C PRO A 252 -14.41 2.02 6.20
N ALA A 253 -15.27 2.18 5.20
CA ALA A 253 -15.51 1.19 4.17
C ALA A 253 -15.67 1.82 2.78
N ILE A 254 -15.22 1.10 1.75
CA ILE A 254 -15.40 1.48 0.34
C ILE A 254 -16.57 0.70 -0.25
N ASN A 255 -17.44 1.39 -0.98
CA ASN A 255 -18.54 0.77 -1.69
C ASN A 255 -18.03 0.03 -2.93
N LEU A 256 -18.64 -1.12 -3.21
CA LEU A 256 -18.45 -1.84 -4.47
C LEU A 256 -19.41 -1.27 -5.52
N ALA A 257 -18.95 -1.20 -6.76
CA ALA A 257 -19.82 -0.83 -7.88
C ALA A 257 -20.95 -1.87 -8.00
N SER A 258 -22.18 -1.36 -8.15
CA SER A 258 -23.37 -2.21 -8.31
C SER A 258 -23.53 -2.71 -9.75
N ASP A 259 -22.92 -2.01 -10.71
CA ASP A 259 -22.89 -2.38 -12.12
C ASP A 259 -21.54 -2.99 -12.51
N ASN A 260 -21.57 -4.20 -13.08
CA ASN A 260 -20.36 -4.90 -13.55
C ASN A 260 -19.85 -4.36 -14.90
N LYS A 261 -20.28 -3.15 -15.31
CA LYS A 261 -20.11 -2.63 -16.67
C LYS A 261 -19.05 -1.54 -16.74
N VAL A 262 -17.82 -1.89 -16.42
CA VAL A 262 -16.69 -0.99 -16.73
C VAL A 262 -16.37 -1.08 -18.22
N SER A 263 -16.28 0.07 -18.88
CA SER A 263 -16.02 0.14 -20.32
C SER A 263 -14.54 0.38 -20.62
N VAL A 264 -14.07 -0.11 -21.77
CA VAL A 264 -12.73 0.24 -22.26
C VAL A 264 -12.65 1.76 -22.46
N GLY A 265 -11.54 2.36 -22.01
CA GLY A 265 -11.34 3.81 -21.99
C GLY A 265 -11.87 4.51 -20.73
N GLU A 266 -12.60 3.80 -19.87
CA GLU A 266 -13.05 4.36 -18.60
C GLU A 266 -11.88 4.57 -17.64
N GLU A 267 -11.85 5.74 -17.00
CA GLU A 267 -10.84 6.10 -16.02
C GLU A 267 -10.96 5.31 -14.73
N VAL A 268 -9.81 4.85 -14.24
CA VAL A 268 -9.69 4.11 -12.99
C VAL A 268 -8.58 4.64 -12.11
N PHE A 269 -8.77 4.44 -10.82
CA PHE A 269 -7.89 4.83 -9.75
C PHE A 269 -7.48 3.60 -8.95
N VAL A 270 -6.19 3.33 -8.88
CA VAL A 270 -5.65 2.15 -8.16
C VAL A 270 -4.99 2.61 -6.88
N TYR A 271 -5.39 1.99 -5.78
CA TYR A 271 -4.84 2.26 -4.45
C TYR A 271 -3.99 1.08 -3.99
N GLY A 272 -2.91 1.37 -3.26
CA GLY A 272 -2.16 0.31 -2.60
C GLY A 272 -0.92 0.77 -1.86
N TYR A 273 -0.20 -0.20 -1.33
CA TYR A 273 1.01 -0.05 -0.54
C TYR A 273 2.19 -0.69 -1.29
N PRO A 274 2.76 0.00 -2.30
CA PRO A 274 3.82 -0.57 -3.12
C PRO A 274 5.10 -0.77 -2.30
N ASN A 275 5.68 -1.96 -2.39
CA ASN A 275 6.92 -2.36 -1.70
C ASN A 275 8.09 -1.39 -1.96
N PRO A 276 8.29 -0.83 -3.18
CA PRO A 276 9.34 0.16 -3.41
C PRO A 276 9.20 1.44 -2.57
N VAL A 277 7.99 1.83 -2.18
CA VAL A 277 7.76 2.95 -1.26
C VAL A 277 7.99 2.49 0.18
N ALA A 278 7.46 1.31 0.55
CA ALA A 278 7.57 0.77 1.89
C ALA A 278 9.00 0.39 2.33
N ASN A 279 9.92 0.20 1.38
CA ASN A 279 11.31 -0.18 1.61
C ASN A 279 12.30 0.93 1.21
N ASN A 280 11.81 2.16 1.01
CA ASN A 280 12.66 3.28 0.60
C ASN A 280 13.33 3.91 1.83
N GLU A 281 14.66 3.86 1.89
CA GLU A 281 15.46 4.41 3.00
C GLU A 281 15.39 5.95 3.14
N TYR A 282 14.95 6.65 2.10
CA TYR A 282 14.80 8.12 2.11
C TYR A 282 13.43 8.59 2.61
N LEU A 283 12.47 7.67 2.81
CA LEU A 283 11.11 8.01 3.23
C LEU A 283 10.91 7.79 4.74
N SER A 284 10.07 8.63 5.34
CA SER A 284 9.72 8.47 6.75
C SER A 284 8.80 7.26 6.96
N ASN A 285 8.80 6.70 8.17
CA ASN A 285 7.91 5.59 8.51
C ASN A 285 6.43 5.94 8.37
N GLU A 286 6.05 7.21 8.60
CA GLU A 286 4.68 7.68 8.40
C GLU A 286 4.27 7.60 6.92
N SER A 287 5.21 7.89 6.00
CA SER A 287 4.95 7.87 4.55
C SER A 287 4.66 6.47 4.02
N VAL A 288 5.14 5.42 4.70
CA VAL A 288 4.89 4.01 4.34
C VAL A 288 3.44 3.59 4.60
N LEU A 289 2.72 4.33 5.45
CA LEU A 289 1.34 4.03 5.86
C LEU A 289 0.30 4.82 5.06
N GLU A 290 0.72 5.76 4.23
CA GLU A 290 -0.17 6.43 3.29
C GLU A 290 -0.27 5.59 2.00
N PRO A 291 -1.49 5.24 1.54
CA PRO A 291 -1.66 4.47 0.32
C PRO A 291 -1.25 5.31 -0.90
N THR A 292 -0.51 4.72 -1.82
CA THR A 292 -0.23 5.31 -3.13
C THR A 292 -1.47 5.24 -4.00
N LEU A 293 -1.79 6.35 -4.68
CA LEU A 293 -2.81 6.41 -5.72
C LEU A 293 -2.16 6.53 -7.10
N THR A 294 -2.52 5.62 -8.00
CA THR A 294 -2.20 5.75 -9.43
C THR A 294 -3.47 5.86 -10.25
N ARG A 295 -3.36 6.46 -11.43
CA ARG A 295 -4.46 6.72 -12.35
C ARG A 295 -4.14 6.09 -13.70
N GLY A 296 -5.18 5.58 -14.36
CA GLY A 296 -5.11 5.05 -15.72
C GLY A 296 -6.51 4.84 -16.29
N ILE A 297 -6.61 3.99 -17.29
CA ILE A 297 -7.87 3.57 -17.92
C ILE A 297 -8.00 2.05 -17.92
N ILE A 298 -9.22 1.56 -18.12
CA ILE A 298 -9.42 0.18 -18.58
C ILE A 298 -8.97 0.07 -20.03
N SER A 299 -7.92 -0.69 -20.28
CA SER A 299 -7.36 -0.89 -21.61
C SER A 299 -8.10 -1.99 -22.39
N ALA A 300 -8.52 -3.06 -21.70
CA ALA A 300 -9.24 -4.18 -22.32
C ALA A 300 -9.91 -5.10 -21.29
N TRP A 301 -10.89 -5.87 -21.76
CA TRP A 301 -11.30 -7.09 -21.08
C TRP A 301 -10.53 -8.28 -21.65
N LYS A 302 -10.01 -9.14 -20.77
CA LYS A 302 -9.34 -10.40 -21.13
C LYS A 302 -9.99 -11.57 -20.40
N LYS A 303 -9.60 -12.78 -20.76
CA LYS A 303 -9.99 -14.01 -20.07
C LYS A 303 -8.74 -14.72 -19.57
N THR A 304 -8.83 -15.31 -18.40
CA THR A 304 -7.78 -16.21 -17.90
C THR A 304 -7.80 -17.52 -18.67
N VAL A 305 -6.75 -18.34 -18.47
CA VAL A 305 -6.70 -19.71 -19.00
C VAL A 305 -7.86 -20.59 -18.53
N ASN A 306 -8.47 -20.25 -17.38
CA ASN A 306 -9.64 -20.94 -16.83
C ASN A 306 -10.97 -20.29 -17.29
N GLY A 307 -10.93 -19.39 -18.27
CA GLY A 307 -12.10 -18.84 -18.96
C GLY A 307 -12.86 -17.72 -18.26
N TRP A 308 -12.46 -17.33 -17.04
CA TRP A 308 -13.10 -16.25 -16.28
C TRP A 308 -12.46 -14.87 -16.60
N PRO A 309 -13.22 -13.77 -16.49
CA PRO A 309 -12.80 -12.46 -16.99
C PRO A 309 -11.79 -11.76 -16.08
N VAL A 310 -10.89 -10.99 -16.68
CA VAL A 310 -9.98 -10.05 -15.99
C VAL A 310 -9.96 -8.69 -16.70
N LEU A 311 -9.83 -7.63 -15.90
CA LEU A 311 -9.69 -6.27 -16.39
C LEU A 311 -8.21 -6.00 -16.67
N GLN A 312 -7.88 -5.55 -17.88
CA GLN A 312 -6.58 -4.98 -18.19
C GLN A 312 -6.64 -3.45 -18.00
N MET A 313 -5.62 -2.89 -17.36
CA MET A 313 -5.47 -1.45 -17.12
C MET A 313 -4.03 -1.00 -17.32
N ASP A 314 -3.85 0.29 -17.60
CA ASP A 314 -2.53 0.92 -17.74
C ASP A 314 -2.10 1.72 -16.50
N ALA A 315 -2.98 1.81 -15.49
CA ALA A 315 -2.65 2.42 -14.20
C ALA A 315 -1.41 1.75 -13.62
N GLY A 316 -0.41 2.56 -13.24
CA GLY A 316 0.86 2.05 -12.74
C GLY A 316 0.67 1.21 -11.47
N ILE A 317 1.18 -0.01 -11.46
CA ILE A 317 1.24 -0.85 -10.26
C ILE A 317 2.65 -1.37 -10.02
N ASN A 318 2.94 -1.68 -8.77
CA ASN A 318 4.15 -2.39 -8.34
C ASN A 318 3.77 -3.52 -7.39
N HIS A 319 4.72 -4.42 -7.12
CA HIS A 319 4.58 -5.37 -6.01
C HIS A 319 4.18 -4.63 -4.74
N GLY A 320 3.17 -5.15 -4.02
CA GLY A 320 2.56 -4.50 -2.85
C GLY A 320 1.20 -3.87 -3.13
N ASN A 321 0.89 -3.48 -4.37
CA ASN A 321 -0.46 -3.02 -4.76
C ASN A 321 -1.48 -4.16 -4.88
N SER A 322 -1.02 -5.39 -5.06
CA SER A 322 -1.87 -6.58 -5.13
C SER A 322 -2.81 -6.65 -3.93
N GLY A 323 -4.09 -6.84 -4.20
CA GLY A 323 -5.20 -6.88 -3.24
C GLY A 323 -5.85 -5.52 -3.01
N GLY A 324 -5.25 -4.43 -3.50
CA GLY A 324 -5.80 -3.08 -3.40
C GLY A 324 -6.96 -2.82 -4.37
N PRO A 325 -7.85 -1.87 -4.05
CA PRO A 325 -9.03 -1.59 -4.86
C PRO A 325 -8.68 -0.82 -6.15
N VAL A 326 -9.33 -1.20 -7.24
CA VAL A 326 -9.45 -0.42 -8.47
C VAL A 326 -10.80 0.27 -8.43
N CYS A 327 -10.83 1.59 -8.41
CA CYS A 327 -12.04 2.38 -8.28
C CYS A 327 -12.36 3.15 -9.56
N ASN A 328 -13.64 3.31 -9.87
CA ASN A 328 -14.12 4.24 -10.92
C ASN A 328 -14.06 5.70 -10.43
N SER A 329 -14.47 6.64 -11.27
CA SER A 329 -14.52 8.09 -10.95
C SER A 329 -15.53 8.49 -9.86
N LYS A 330 -16.45 7.58 -9.47
CA LYS A 330 -17.38 7.78 -8.36
C LYS A 330 -16.79 7.36 -7.01
N GLY A 331 -15.62 6.70 -7.01
CA GLY A 331 -15.04 6.13 -5.80
C GLY A 331 -15.53 4.73 -5.46
N GLU A 332 -16.24 4.07 -6.37
CA GLU A 332 -16.74 2.70 -6.17
C GLU A 332 -15.74 1.70 -6.72
N VAL A 333 -15.55 0.59 -6.01
CA VAL A 333 -14.62 -0.47 -6.44
C VAL A 333 -15.21 -1.24 -7.60
N VAL A 334 -14.47 -1.27 -8.70
CA VAL A 334 -14.79 -2.03 -9.91
C VAL A 334 -13.93 -3.28 -10.08
N GLY A 335 -12.83 -3.39 -9.32
CA GLY A 335 -12.00 -4.59 -9.28
C GLY A 335 -10.94 -4.59 -8.19
N ILE A 336 -10.20 -5.69 -8.08
CA ILE A 336 -9.09 -5.90 -7.15
C ILE A 336 -7.81 -6.09 -7.95
N THR A 337 -6.81 -5.23 -7.74
CA THR A 337 -5.49 -5.35 -8.39
C THR A 337 -4.89 -6.72 -8.05
N THR A 338 -4.32 -7.45 -9.02
CA THR A 338 -3.74 -8.79 -8.76
C THR A 338 -2.32 -8.93 -9.29
N PHE A 339 -2.13 -8.96 -10.62
CA PHE A 339 -0.84 -9.21 -11.26
C PHE A 339 -0.58 -8.19 -12.39
N GLY A 340 0.68 -8.03 -12.77
CA GLY A 340 1.07 -7.38 -14.01
C GLY A 340 1.84 -8.36 -14.90
N SER A 341 1.86 -8.08 -16.20
CA SER A 341 2.71 -8.85 -17.13
C SER A 341 4.18 -8.64 -16.77
N LEU A 342 5.01 -9.64 -17.04
CA LEU A 342 6.46 -9.50 -16.97
C LEU A 342 6.98 -9.01 -18.33
N ASP A 343 8.00 -8.17 -18.30
CA ASP A 343 8.81 -7.82 -19.45
C ASP A 343 9.85 -8.91 -19.66
N ASP A 344 9.81 -9.52 -20.86
CA ASP A 344 10.67 -10.62 -21.26
C ASP A 344 12.17 -10.28 -21.18
N ASN A 345 12.53 -9.00 -21.29
CA ASN A 345 13.92 -8.56 -21.29
C ASN A 345 14.44 -8.19 -19.89
N SER A 346 13.60 -7.60 -19.04
CA SER A 346 14.03 -7.06 -17.73
C SER A 346 13.67 -7.97 -16.55
N ARG A 347 12.85 -9.02 -16.76
CA ARG A 347 12.20 -9.83 -15.69
C ARG A 347 11.37 -8.98 -14.70
N GLY A 348 11.19 -7.69 -14.97
CA GLY A 348 10.37 -6.76 -14.19
C GLY A 348 8.94 -6.71 -14.72
N LEU A 349 8.08 -5.90 -14.09
CA LEU A 349 6.73 -5.67 -14.60
C LEU A 349 6.79 -4.87 -15.91
N ALA A 350 6.07 -5.34 -16.92
CA ALA A 350 5.86 -4.63 -18.18
C ALA A 350 5.01 -3.37 -17.91
N PRO A 351 5.53 -2.16 -18.20
CA PRO A 351 4.80 -0.93 -17.93
C PRO A 351 3.46 -0.89 -18.66
N GLY A 352 2.39 -0.52 -17.95
CA GLY A 352 1.05 -0.33 -18.51
C GLY A 352 0.30 -1.62 -18.88
N LEU A 353 0.80 -2.80 -18.51
CA LEU A 353 0.15 -4.09 -18.75
C LEU A 353 -0.24 -4.76 -17.42
N ASN A 354 -1.23 -4.18 -16.76
CA ASN A 354 -1.65 -4.55 -15.41
C ASN A 354 -3.05 -5.12 -15.38
N PHE A 355 -3.34 -5.99 -14.41
CA PHE A 355 -4.60 -6.72 -14.36
C PHE A 355 -5.29 -6.64 -13.00
N ALA A 356 -6.62 -6.62 -13.05
CA ALA A 356 -7.49 -6.64 -11.89
C ALA A 356 -8.59 -7.71 -12.03
N ILE A 357 -8.99 -8.28 -10.90
CA ILE A 357 -10.13 -9.18 -10.78
C ILE A 357 -11.38 -8.30 -10.73
N PRO A 358 -12.31 -8.38 -11.69
CA PRO A 358 -13.48 -7.53 -11.73
C PRO A 358 -14.42 -7.85 -10.55
N VAL A 359 -15.18 -6.83 -10.12
CA VAL A 359 -16.11 -6.93 -8.98
C VAL A 359 -17.14 -8.05 -9.17
N GLU A 360 -17.50 -8.38 -10.42
CA GLU A 360 -18.40 -9.50 -10.74
C GLU A 360 -17.89 -10.85 -10.22
N VAL A 361 -16.56 -11.08 -10.28
CA VAL A 361 -15.93 -12.31 -9.80
C VAL A 361 -15.86 -12.29 -8.28
N VAL A 362 -15.64 -11.10 -7.68
CA VAL A 362 -15.61 -10.91 -6.23
C VAL A 362 -16.98 -11.18 -5.61
N GLN A 363 -18.06 -10.78 -6.28
CA GLN A 363 -19.44 -10.97 -5.80
C GLN A 363 -19.78 -12.45 -5.55
N GLU A 364 -19.17 -13.39 -6.28
CA GLU A 364 -19.34 -14.83 -6.05
C GLU A 364 -18.82 -15.31 -4.68
N PHE A 365 -17.98 -14.52 -4.03
CA PHE A 365 -17.46 -14.84 -2.71
C PHE A 365 -18.42 -14.42 -1.58
N PHE A 366 -19.37 -13.52 -1.84
CA PHE A 366 -20.33 -13.10 -0.82
C PHE A 366 -21.37 -14.17 -0.51
N THR A 367 -21.89 -14.12 0.71
CA THR A 367 -22.93 -15.03 1.24
C THR A 367 -23.86 -14.24 2.15
N ASP A 368 -24.89 -14.86 2.72
CA ASP A 368 -25.78 -14.18 3.67
C ASP A 368 -25.06 -13.61 4.89
N SER A 369 -23.98 -14.26 5.34
CA SER A 369 -23.16 -13.82 6.48
C SER A 369 -21.99 -12.91 6.10
N ILE A 370 -21.70 -12.73 4.80
CA ILE A 370 -20.58 -11.93 4.31
C ILE A 370 -21.10 -10.97 3.25
N ARG A 371 -21.40 -9.75 3.65
CA ARG A 371 -21.94 -8.72 2.76
C ARG A 371 -21.19 -7.40 2.91
N PRO A 372 -20.89 -6.70 1.80
CA PRO A 372 -20.52 -5.30 1.85
C PRO A 372 -21.61 -4.48 2.53
N ALA A 373 -21.22 -3.46 3.30
CA ALA A 373 -22.14 -2.52 3.91
C ALA A 373 -21.52 -1.13 3.93
N SER A 374 -22.33 -0.12 3.61
CA SER A 374 -21.93 1.27 3.73
C SER A 374 -21.44 1.59 5.15
N SER A 375 -20.48 2.50 5.25
CA SER A 375 -19.97 2.98 6.52
C SER A 375 -20.45 4.42 6.76
N ASP A 376 -21.12 4.64 7.89
CA ASP A 376 -21.57 5.98 8.29
C ASP A 376 -20.37 6.90 8.55
N VAL A 377 -19.26 6.37 9.09
CA VAL A 377 -18.04 7.17 9.27
C VAL A 377 -17.45 7.61 7.92
N SER A 378 -17.39 6.73 6.92
CA SER A 378 -16.95 7.10 5.57
C SER A 378 -17.90 8.12 4.93
N THR A 379 -19.21 7.91 5.05
CA THR A 379 -20.23 8.80 4.50
C THR A 379 -20.15 10.20 5.11
N ASN A 380 -20.08 10.28 6.44
CA ASN A 380 -19.98 11.54 7.17
C ASN A 380 -18.64 12.23 6.91
N PHE A 381 -17.54 11.49 6.84
CA PHE A 381 -16.23 12.07 6.53
C PHE A 381 -16.21 12.72 5.14
N CYS A 382 -16.73 12.02 4.13
CA CYS A 382 -16.85 12.57 2.77
C CYS A 382 -17.74 13.82 2.72
N LYS A 383 -18.87 13.82 3.43
CA LYS A 383 -19.73 15.03 3.55
C LYS A 383 -18.98 16.18 4.22
N GLY A 384 -18.25 15.88 5.30
CA GLY A 384 -17.40 16.85 6.00
C GLY A 384 -16.37 17.48 5.06
N LEU A 385 -15.69 16.66 4.24
CA LEU A 385 -14.76 17.14 3.22
C LEU A 385 -15.43 18.01 2.15
N ASP A 386 -16.64 17.63 1.69
CA ASP A 386 -17.38 18.43 0.70
C ASP A 386 -17.72 19.83 1.24
N PHE A 387 -18.08 19.95 2.52
CA PHE A 387 -18.29 21.23 3.18
C PHE A 387 -16.98 21.98 3.44
N PHE A 388 -15.93 21.26 3.86
CA PHE A 388 -14.62 21.82 4.13
C PHE A 388 -14.01 22.48 2.88
N ASN A 389 -14.11 21.82 1.73
CA ASN A 389 -13.60 22.32 0.45
C ASN A 389 -14.34 23.59 -0.02
N LYS A 390 -15.62 23.72 0.36
CA LYS A 390 -16.44 24.93 0.13
C LYS A 390 -16.22 26.02 1.19
N LYS A 391 -15.31 25.80 2.15
CA LYS A 391 -15.05 26.67 3.31
C LYS A 391 -16.27 26.88 4.21
N TYR A 392 -17.20 25.92 4.23
CA TYR A 392 -18.31 25.86 5.18
C TYR A 392 -17.83 25.06 6.39
N TYR A 393 -16.91 25.64 7.16
CA TYR A 393 -16.19 25.01 8.26
C TYR A 393 -17.11 24.66 9.42
N GLU A 394 -18.16 25.42 9.69
CA GLU A 394 -19.15 25.07 10.72
C GLU A 394 -19.87 23.75 10.39
N LYS A 395 -20.38 23.62 9.16
CA LYS A 395 -20.98 22.37 8.67
C LYS A 395 -19.97 21.23 8.61
N ALA A 396 -18.76 21.50 8.10
CA ALA A 396 -17.71 20.49 8.05
C ALA A 396 -17.38 19.95 9.44
N LEU A 397 -17.26 20.84 10.44
CA LEU A 397 -17.01 20.50 11.83
C LEU A 397 -18.07 19.55 12.38
N HIS A 398 -19.35 19.82 12.14
CA HIS A 398 -20.45 18.94 12.57
C HIS A 398 -20.25 17.49 12.08
N TYR A 399 -19.95 17.30 10.79
CA TYR A 399 -19.75 15.96 10.24
C TYR A 399 -18.46 15.31 10.76
N PHE A 400 -17.37 16.07 10.91
CA PHE A 400 -16.13 15.53 11.49
C PHE A 400 -16.30 15.12 12.96
N GLU A 401 -17.11 15.83 13.74
CA GLU A 401 -17.43 15.44 15.12
C GLU A 401 -18.26 14.15 15.17
N LEU A 402 -19.18 13.93 14.23
CA LEU A 402 -19.88 12.64 14.10
C LEU A 402 -18.92 11.49 13.81
N VAL A 403 -17.94 11.71 12.93
CA VAL A 403 -16.90 10.72 12.63
C VAL A 403 -16.03 10.46 13.87
N ALA A 404 -15.54 11.50 14.53
CA ALA A 404 -14.71 11.36 15.73
C ALA A 404 -15.44 10.65 16.89
N LYS A 405 -16.77 10.83 16.99
CA LYS A 405 -17.59 10.14 17.99
C LYS A 405 -17.69 8.63 17.73
N ALA A 406 -17.87 8.24 16.48
CA ALA A 406 -18.01 6.83 16.09
C ALA A 406 -16.65 6.12 15.96
N ASN A 407 -15.62 6.85 15.54
CA ASN A 407 -14.25 6.38 15.42
C ASN A 407 -13.25 7.49 15.78
N PRO A 408 -12.84 7.57 17.06
CA PRO A 408 -11.87 8.56 17.53
C PRO A 408 -10.47 8.41 16.90
N GLN A 409 -10.17 7.22 16.36
CA GLN A 409 -8.89 6.88 15.72
C GLN A 409 -8.92 7.08 14.20
N TYR A 410 -10.01 7.62 13.64
CA TYR A 410 -10.13 7.84 12.20
C TYR A 410 -8.97 8.73 11.69
N PRO A 411 -8.26 8.34 10.61
CA PRO A 411 -7.11 9.09 10.11
C PRO A 411 -7.42 10.56 9.83
N THR A 412 -6.56 11.46 10.31
CA THR A 412 -6.62 12.93 10.11
C THR A 412 -7.86 13.62 10.69
N ILE A 413 -8.68 12.93 11.48
CA ILE A 413 -9.93 13.50 11.99
C ILE A 413 -9.68 14.65 12.98
N GLN A 414 -8.69 14.51 13.85
CA GLN A 414 -8.39 15.52 14.87
C GLN A 414 -7.84 16.79 14.22
N SER A 415 -6.94 16.63 13.25
CA SER A 415 -6.39 17.74 12.47
C SER A 415 -7.47 18.48 11.66
N SER A 416 -8.42 17.73 11.08
CA SER A 416 -9.55 18.30 10.32
C SER A 416 -10.45 19.14 11.24
N ILE A 417 -10.82 18.62 12.40
CA ILE A 417 -11.61 19.34 13.43
C ILE A 417 -10.88 20.62 13.87
N GLN A 418 -9.59 20.52 14.18
CA GLN A 418 -8.78 21.65 14.61
C GLN A 418 -8.73 22.73 13.53
N THR A 419 -8.57 22.34 12.27
CA THR A 419 -8.49 23.26 11.14
C THR A 419 -9.81 23.98 10.90
N CYS A 420 -10.95 23.30 11.03
CA CYS A 420 -12.26 23.95 11.02
C CYS A 420 -12.36 25.01 12.12
N LYS A 421 -12.07 24.63 13.38
CA LYS A 421 -12.15 25.54 14.53
C LYS A 421 -11.28 26.79 14.37
N VAL A 422 -10.04 26.62 13.91
CA VAL A 422 -9.13 27.74 13.64
C VAL A 422 -9.65 28.66 12.55
N ASN A 423 -10.18 28.12 11.44
CA ASN A 423 -10.71 28.95 10.36
C ASN A 423 -12.00 29.69 10.74
N MET A 424 -12.86 29.08 11.56
CA MET A 424 -14.03 29.74 12.12
C MET A 424 -13.63 30.92 13.01
N ILE A 425 -12.65 30.75 13.90
CA ILE A 425 -12.13 31.84 14.76
C ILE A 425 -11.52 32.98 13.93
N LYS A 426 -10.86 32.64 12.81
CA LYS A 426 -10.30 33.63 11.88
C LYS A 426 -11.34 34.35 11.02
N GLY A 427 -12.62 33.96 11.07
CA GLY A 427 -13.67 34.50 10.21
C GLY A 427 -13.55 34.07 8.74
N ASN A 428 -12.86 32.95 8.47
CA ASN A 428 -12.70 32.41 7.12
C ASN A 428 -13.88 31.54 6.66
N ASP A 429 -14.85 31.32 7.55
CA ASP A 429 -16.06 30.58 7.22
C ASP A 429 -16.88 31.35 6.18
N GLN A 430 -17.16 30.70 5.05
CA GLN A 430 -17.86 31.30 3.92
C GLN A 430 -19.34 30.91 3.87
N GLU A 431 -19.89 30.36 4.96
CA GLU A 431 -21.32 30.13 5.01
C GLU A 431 -22.04 31.48 4.89
N ALA A 432 -22.72 31.66 3.76
CA ALA A 432 -23.50 32.86 3.52
C ALA A 432 -24.51 32.98 4.67
N SER A 433 -24.40 34.05 5.46
CA SER A 433 -25.34 34.32 6.54
C SER A 433 -26.77 34.23 5.98
N PRO A 434 -27.69 33.50 6.66
CA PRO A 434 -29.10 33.47 6.27
C PRO A 434 -29.69 34.88 6.06
N ILE A 435 -29.16 35.86 6.79
CA ILE A 435 -29.50 37.28 6.69
C ILE A 435 -29.11 37.85 5.33
N LEU A 436 -27.96 37.48 4.77
CA LEU A 436 -27.52 37.95 3.45
C LEU A 436 -28.43 37.41 2.34
N TYR A 437 -28.87 36.15 2.45
CA TYR A 437 -29.85 35.57 1.53
C TYR A 437 -31.22 36.25 1.66
N PHE A 438 -31.68 36.49 2.88
CA PHE A 438 -32.92 37.21 3.13
C PHE A 438 -32.85 38.66 2.60
N LEU A 439 -31.73 39.35 2.79
CA LEU A 439 -31.48 40.69 2.25
C LEU A 439 -31.40 40.68 0.72
N LEU A 440 -30.75 39.69 0.10
CA LEU A 440 -30.70 39.51 -1.35
C LEU A 440 -32.10 39.26 -1.93
N ILE A 441 -32.91 38.42 -1.27
CA ILE A 441 -34.30 38.17 -1.65
C ILE A 441 -35.13 39.45 -1.53
N LEU A 442 -35.01 40.19 -0.42
CA LEU A 442 -35.67 41.50 -0.22
C LEU A 442 -35.26 42.50 -1.30
N LEU A 443 -33.99 42.56 -1.65
CA LEU A 443 -33.45 43.46 -2.67
C LEU A 443 -33.94 43.06 -4.07
N LEU A 444 -34.09 41.77 -4.34
CA LEU A 444 -34.71 41.25 -5.56
C LEU A 444 -36.19 41.66 -5.65
N PHE A 445 -36.95 41.52 -4.56
CA PHE A 445 -38.35 41.97 -4.47
C PHE A 445 -38.48 43.49 -4.66
N ALA A 446 -37.58 44.28 -4.07
CA ALA A 446 -37.56 45.74 -4.23
C ALA A 446 -37.28 46.16 -5.68
N VAL A 447 -36.35 45.48 -6.37
CA VAL A 447 -36.04 45.75 -7.78
C VAL A 447 -37.21 45.35 -8.70
N ILE A 448 -37.83 44.18 -8.48
CA ILE A 448 -39.00 43.74 -9.24
C ILE A 448 -40.18 44.68 -9.00
N GLY A 449 -40.46 45.04 -7.74
CA GLY A 449 -41.51 45.99 -7.38
C GLY A 449 -41.31 47.37 -7.99
N GLY A 450 -40.06 47.87 -8.00
CA GLY A 450 -39.71 49.13 -8.65
C GLY A 450 -39.89 49.11 -10.17
N LEU A 451 -39.50 48.01 -10.84
CA LEU A 451 -39.69 47.82 -12.28
C LEU A 451 -41.18 47.76 -12.66
N ILE A 452 -42.00 47.08 -11.85
CA ILE A 452 -43.46 47.03 -12.03
C ILE A 452 -44.05 48.43 -11.84
N TRP A 453 -43.66 49.15 -10.78
CA TRP A 453 -44.14 50.52 -10.53
C TRP A 453 -43.82 51.50 -11.67
N THR A 454 -42.64 51.39 -12.29
CA THR A 454 -42.25 52.21 -13.45
C THR A 454 -42.96 51.86 -14.75
N LYS A 455 -43.66 50.71 -14.84
CA LYS A 455 -44.50 50.34 -16.00
C LYS A 455 -45.95 50.80 -15.85
N PHE A 456 -46.38 51.17 -14.65
CA PHE A 456 -47.75 51.61 -14.35
C PHE A 456 -47.86 53.14 -14.11
N LYS A 457 -46.77 53.87 -14.29
CA LYS A 457 -46.74 55.33 -14.50
C LYS A 457 -46.37 55.60 -15.96
#